data_AF-A0A3N0A6P4-F1
#
_entry.id   AF-A0A3N0A6P4-F1
#
_cell.length_a   1.000
_cell.length_b   1.000
_cell.length_c   1.000
_cell.angle_alpha   90.00
_cell.angle_beta   90.00
_cell.angle_gamma   90.00
#
_symmetry.space_group_name_H-M   'P 1'
#
loop_
_entity.id
_entity.type
_entity.pdbx_description
1 polymer ?
#
loop_
_entity_poly.entity_id
_entity_poly.type
_entity_poly.pdbx_seq_one_letter_code
_entity_poly.pdbx_strand_id
1 'polypeptide(L)'
;MSRPQKPDPNESIIPGSNYTPALAFAEIWVRVCAVVEMWKNLKGFTYSPKSDMIFDVENLRDGLALFQELVRNSKNFVANHTIYLIAVTCRKNTKVDDTLREGYEAVAEFSNQPLIGYWKDPKGGYYLDAVAPTQFINKEEAIETEKRYGQEYILAIKPNGHHEHFKAN
;
A
#
# COMPACT_ATOMS: atom_id res chain seq x y z
N MET A 1 -10.00 1.66 -21.86
CA MET A 1 -9.73 2.80 -20.97
C MET A 1 -8.23 3.01 -20.90
N SER A 2 -7.75 4.25 -21.06
CA SER A 2 -6.33 4.57 -20.92
C SER A 2 -5.90 4.36 -19.46
N ARG A 3 -4.72 3.78 -19.23
CA ARG A 3 -4.20 3.60 -17.87
C ARG A 3 -3.95 4.97 -17.22
N PRO A 4 -4.26 5.15 -15.92
CA PRO A 4 -3.85 6.35 -15.19
C PRO A 4 -2.33 6.55 -15.31
N GLN A 5 -1.90 7.79 -15.54
CA GLN A 5 -0.49 8.11 -15.70
C GLN A 5 0.17 8.27 -14.33
N LYS A 6 1.24 7.51 -14.08
CA LYS A 6 2.01 7.58 -12.83
C LYS A 6 2.62 8.98 -12.63
N PRO A 7 2.84 9.42 -11.37
CA PRO A 7 3.56 10.66 -11.06
C PRO A 7 4.86 10.81 -11.85
N ASP A 8 5.16 12.04 -12.29
CA ASP A 8 6.47 12.35 -12.86
C ASP A 8 7.53 12.29 -11.75
N PRO A 9 8.56 11.44 -11.88
CA PRO A 9 9.61 11.30 -10.87
C PRO A 9 10.38 12.59 -10.60
N ASN A 10 10.38 13.57 -11.51
CA ASN A 10 11.13 14.82 -11.39
C ASN A 10 10.30 16.00 -10.85
N GLU A 11 9.00 15.81 -10.67
CA GLU A 11 8.11 16.88 -10.19
C GLU A 11 8.29 17.10 -8.68
N SER A 12 8.29 18.36 -8.25
CA SER A 12 8.35 18.71 -6.83
C SER A 12 7.19 18.06 -6.07
N ILE A 13 7.50 17.39 -4.95
CA ILE A 13 6.52 16.70 -4.13
C ILE A 13 6.05 17.66 -3.03
N ILE A 14 4.80 18.10 -3.12
CA ILE A 14 4.15 18.90 -2.08
C ILE A 14 3.26 17.96 -1.24
N PRO A 15 3.57 17.71 0.04
CA PRO A 15 2.75 16.87 0.89
C PRO A 15 1.29 17.33 0.96
N GLY A 16 0.37 16.38 0.85
CA GLY A 16 -1.07 16.65 0.95
C GLY A 16 -1.67 17.49 -0.18
N SER A 17 -0.93 17.80 -1.26
CA SER A 17 -1.44 18.58 -2.40
C SER A 17 -2.67 17.97 -3.06
N ASN A 18 -2.82 16.64 -2.99
CA ASN A 18 -3.93 15.87 -3.54
C ASN A 18 -4.78 15.23 -2.44
N TYR A 19 -4.77 15.77 -1.23
CA TYR A 19 -5.50 15.19 -0.11
C TYR A 19 -7.00 15.09 -0.40
N THR A 20 -7.52 13.88 -0.23
CA THR A 20 -8.94 13.54 -0.24
C THR A 20 -9.24 12.55 0.89
N PRO A 21 -10.50 12.38 1.32
CA PRO A 21 -10.90 11.25 2.17
C PRO A 21 -10.63 9.89 1.51
N ALA A 22 -10.62 8.82 2.30
CA ALA A 22 -10.61 7.46 1.76
C ALA A 22 -11.92 7.18 1.00
N LEU A 23 -11.84 6.40 -0.08
CA LEU A 23 -13.04 5.91 -0.77
C LEU A 23 -13.69 4.81 0.05
N ALA A 24 -15.01 4.70 0.00
CA ALA A 24 -15.70 3.59 0.67
C ALA A 24 -15.41 2.27 -0.05
N PHE A 25 -15.32 1.15 0.68
CA PHE A 25 -15.00 -0.15 0.08
C PHE A 25 -16.03 -0.56 -0.98
N ALA A 26 -17.31 -0.28 -0.73
CA ALA A 26 -18.40 -0.55 -1.67
C ALA A 26 -18.19 0.13 -3.04
N GLU A 27 -17.55 1.30 -3.07
CA GLU A 27 -17.29 2.05 -4.32
C GLU A 27 -16.12 1.46 -5.12
N ILE A 28 -15.20 0.75 -4.45
CA ILE A 28 -13.97 0.21 -5.05
C ILE A 28 -14.04 -1.30 -5.26
N TRP A 29 -15.01 -2.02 -4.67
CA TRP A 29 -15.13 -3.49 -4.69
C TRP A 29 -14.86 -4.09 -6.07
N VAL A 30 -15.61 -3.65 -7.08
CA VAL A 30 -15.52 -4.19 -8.45
C VAL A 30 -14.14 -3.94 -9.05
N ARG A 31 -13.54 -2.77 -8.77
CA ARG A 31 -12.18 -2.43 -9.23
C ARG A 31 -11.13 -3.30 -8.56
N VAL A 32 -11.23 -3.54 -7.25
CA VAL A 32 -10.32 -4.44 -6.53
C VAL A 32 -10.38 -5.85 -7.11
N CYS A 33 -11.58 -6.40 -7.35
CA CYS A 33 -11.74 -7.70 -7.99
C CYS A 33 -11.04 -7.77 -9.36
N ALA A 34 -11.28 -6.76 -10.21
CA ALA A 34 -10.69 -6.69 -11.54
C ALA A 34 -9.15 -6.58 -11.48
N VAL A 35 -8.63 -5.73 -10.59
CA VAL A 35 -7.19 -5.55 -10.36
C VAL A 35 -6.53 -6.85 -9.95
N VAL A 36 -7.08 -7.54 -8.95
CA VAL A 36 -6.49 -8.79 -8.44
C VAL A 36 -6.43 -9.82 -9.56
N GLU A 37 -7.49 -9.98 -10.34
CA GLU A 37 -7.52 -10.94 -11.44
C GLU A 37 -6.54 -10.58 -12.57
N MET A 38 -6.44 -9.31 -12.92
CA MET A 38 -5.56 -8.83 -14.00
C MET A 38 -4.07 -8.89 -13.65
N TRP A 39 -3.71 -8.74 -12.38
CA TRP A 39 -2.33 -8.55 -11.94
C TRP A 39 -1.79 -9.67 -11.02
N LYS A 40 -2.57 -10.73 -10.75
CA LYS A 40 -2.17 -11.88 -9.91
C LYS A 40 -0.90 -12.60 -10.39
N ASN A 41 -0.49 -12.43 -11.63
CA ASN A 41 0.73 -13.01 -12.19
C ASN A 41 2.00 -12.38 -11.61
N LEU A 42 1.96 -11.13 -11.14
CA LEU A 42 3.09 -10.47 -10.47
C LEU A 42 3.49 -11.20 -9.17
N LYS A 43 4.73 -11.00 -8.71
CA LYS A 43 5.19 -11.54 -7.41
C LYS A 43 4.48 -10.86 -6.25
N GLY A 44 4.25 -9.57 -6.37
CA GLY A 44 3.46 -8.76 -5.47
C GLY A 44 3.15 -7.41 -6.10
N PHE A 45 2.15 -6.72 -5.59
CA PHE A 45 1.84 -5.35 -5.96
C PHE A 45 1.08 -4.64 -4.84
N THR A 46 1.14 -3.31 -4.86
CA THR A 46 0.26 -2.45 -4.07
C THR A 46 -0.70 -1.73 -5.00
N TYR A 47 -1.99 -1.80 -4.71
CA TYR A 47 -3.04 -1.06 -5.40
C TYR A 47 -3.50 0.11 -4.54
N SER A 48 -3.54 1.29 -5.16
CA SER A 48 -4.17 2.47 -4.57
C SER A 48 -5.56 2.69 -5.18
N PRO A 49 -6.63 2.53 -4.39
CA PRO A 49 -7.98 2.76 -4.90
C PRO A 49 -8.27 4.20 -5.28
N LYS A 50 -7.49 5.17 -4.78
CA LYS A 50 -7.68 6.60 -5.05
C LYS A 50 -7.26 7.00 -6.46
N SER A 51 -6.08 6.53 -6.87
CA SER A 51 -5.51 6.84 -8.18
C SER A 51 -5.83 5.76 -9.22
N ASP A 52 -6.40 4.64 -8.78
CA ASP A 52 -6.59 3.42 -9.57
C ASP A 52 -5.27 2.88 -10.15
N MET A 53 -4.17 3.06 -9.42
CA MET A 53 -2.82 2.67 -9.85
C MET A 53 -2.31 1.42 -9.14
N ILE A 54 -1.51 0.65 -9.89
CA ILE A 54 -0.77 -0.53 -9.43
C ILE A 54 0.72 -0.21 -9.38
N PHE A 55 1.32 -0.60 -8.27
CA PHE A 55 2.74 -0.39 -7.97
C PHE A 55 3.41 -1.74 -7.70
N ASP A 56 4.30 -2.14 -8.60
CA ASP A 56 5.22 -3.26 -8.39
C ASP A 56 6.56 -2.71 -7.88
N VAL A 57 6.75 -2.71 -6.56
CA VAL A 57 7.90 -2.07 -5.91
C VAL A 57 9.25 -2.75 -6.23
N GLU A 58 9.24 -3.95 -6.82
CA GLU A 58 10.43 -4.57 -7.41
C GLU A 58 10.99 -3.70 -8.55
N ASN A 59 10.14 -2.91 -9.20
CA ASN A 59 10.54 -1.87 -10.13
C ASN A 59 10.78 -0.55 -9.38
N LEU A 60 12.01 -0.04 -9.44
CA LEU A 60 12.41 1.21 -8.78
C LEU A 60 11.50 2.40 -9.13
N ARG A 61 11.05 2.51 -10.38
CA ARG A 61 10.17 3.62 -10.81
C ARG A 61 8.79 3.51 -10.17
N ASP A 62 8.29 2.30 -9.99
CA ASP A 62 7.01 2.06 -9.31
C ASP A 62 7.13 2.32 -7.82
N GLY A 63 8.25 1.94 -7.19
CA GLY A 63 8.53 2.29 -5.80
C GLY A 63 8.58 3.81 -5.59
N LEU A 64 9.24 4.55 -6.49
CA LEU A 64 9.28 6.02 -6.43
C LEU A 64 7.88 6.62 -6.66
N ALA A 65 7.16 6.14 -7.67
CA ALA A 65 5.81 6.60 -7.97
C ALA A 65 4.84 6.36 -6.80
N LEU A 66 4.94 5.20 -6.13
CA LEU A 66 4.16 4.88 -4.93
C LEU A 66 4.50 5.84 -3.80
N PHE A 67 5.79 6.07 -3.54
CA PHE A 67 6.22 7.03 -2.52
C PHE A 67 5.63 8.42 -2.76
N GLN A 68 5.79 8.94 -3.98
CA GLN A 68 5.28 10.24 -4.39
C GLN A 68 3.77 10.33 -4.25
N GLU A 69 3.05 9.29 -4.65
CA GLU A 69 1.60 9.23 -4.50
C GLU A 69 1.19 9.35 -3.03
N LEU A 70 1.79 8.55 -2.16
CA LEU A 70 1.44 8.50 -0.74
C LEU A 70 1.69 9.84 -0.05
N VAL A 71 2.81 10.50 -0.36
CA VAL A 71 3.13 11.84 0.17
C VAL A 71 2.15 12.89 -0.35
N ARG A 72 1.84 12.92 -1.65
CA ARG A 72 0.90 13.90 -2.24
C ARG A 72 -0.50 13.79 -1.66
N ASN A 73 -0.92 12.58 -1.32
CA ASN A 73 -2.26 12.33 -0.81
C ASN A 73 -2.36 12.42 0.73
N SER A 74 -1.24 12.51 1.46
CA SER A 74 -1.22 12.59 2.94
C SER A 74 -0.73 13.95 3.40
N LYS A 75 -1.49 14.60 4.29
CA LYS A 75 -1.03 15.80 5.00
C LYS A 75 -0.01 15.49 6.09
N ASN A 76 0.07 14.23 6.50
CA ASN A 76 0.86 13.79 7.65
C ASN A 76 2.21 13.19 7.23
N PHE A 77 2.43 12.94 5.94
CA PHE A 77 3.67 12.35 5.47
C PHE A 77 4.69 13.42 5.12
N VAL A 78 5.93 13.20 5.54
CA VAL A 78 7.08 14.03 5.24
C VAL A 78 7.81 13.45 4.03
N ALA A 79 8.09 14.30 3.03
CA ALA A 79 8.61 13.88 1.72
C ALA A 79 10.00 13.24 1.73
N ASN A 80 10.75 13.34 2.83
CA ASN A 80 12.11 12.80 2.98
C ASN A 80 12.20 11.64 3.97
N HIS A 81 11.08 11.14 4.49
CA HIS A 81 11.04 10.02 5.43
C HIS A 81 10.52 8.75 4.76
N THR A 82 11.05 7.60 5.17
CA THR A 82 10.58 6.28 4.73
C THR A 82 9.11 6.08 5.07
N ILE A 83 8.33 5.53 4.14
CA ILE A 83 6.95 5.11 4.37
C ILE A 83 6.93 3.59 4.54
N TYR A 84 6.21 3.12 5.55
CA TYR A 84 6.04 1.72 5.87
C TYR A 84 4.62 1.31 5.51
N LEU A 85 4.49 0.20 4.79
CA LEU A 85 3.22 -0.41 4.41
C LEU A 85 3.00 -1.64 5.30
N ILE A 86 2.01 -1.54 6.18
CA ILE A 86 1.66 -2.58 7.15
C ILE A 86 0.36 -3.23 6.72
N ALA A 87 0.34 -4.55 6.58
CA ALA A 87 -0.89 -5.27 6.32
C ALA A 87 -1.66 -5.51 7.60
N VAL A 88 -2.97 -5.28 7.54
CA VAL A 88 -3.84 -5.33 8.72
C VAL A 88 -4.62 -6.64 8.79
N THR A 89 -4.87 -7.30 7.66
CA THR A 89 -5.71 -8.51 7.61
C THR A 89 -4.91 -9.82 7.65
N CYS A 90 -3.64 -9.80 7.23
CA CYS A 90 -2.71 -10.95 7.18
C CYS A 90 -3.28 -12.26 6.60
N ARG A 91 -4.00 -12.20 5.47
CA ARG A 91 -4.82 -13.33 4.98
C ARG A 91 -4.14 -14.11 3.86
N LYS A 92 -3.98 -15.42 4.07
CA LYS A 92 -3.55 -16.41 3.06
C LYS A 92 -4.66 -16.74 2.03
N ASN A 93 -5.18 -15.73 1.36
CA ASN A 93 -6.28 -15.84 0.39
C ASN A 93 -6.17 -14.70 -0.62
N THR A 94 -6.72 -14.88 -1.82
CA THR A 94 -6.78 -13.87 -2.89
C THR A 94 -8.19 -13.39 -3.21
N LYS A 95 -9.21 -13.89 -2.50
CA LYS A 95 -10.59 -13.47 -2.70
C LYS A 95 -10.83 -12.10 -2.07
N VAL A 96 -11.55 -11.25 -2.79
CA VAL A 96 -12.18 -10.04 -2.27
C VAL A 96 -13.45 -10.47 -1.55
N ASP A 97 -13.46 -10.35 -0.22
CA ASP A 97 -14.55 -10.77 0.65
C ASP A 97 -14.72 -9.81 1.84
N ASP A 98 -15.62 -10.15 2.76
CA ASP A 98 -15.95 -9.30 3.90
C ASP A 98 -14.78 -9.04 4.86
N THR A 99 -13.84 -9.96 5.01
CA THR A 99 -12.69 -9.70 5.88
C THR A 99 -11.75 -8.67 5.26
N LEU A 100 -11.57 -8.70 3.94
CA LEU A 100 -10.79 -7.66 3.25
C LEU A 100 -11.49 -6.30 3.35
N ARG A 101 -12.83 -6.29 3.21
CA ARG A 101 -13.67 -5.10 3.42
C ARG A 101 -13.47 -4.53 4.82
N GLU A 102 -13.66 -5.34 5.85
CA GLU A 102 -13.56 -4.93 7.26
C GLU A 102 -12.17 -4.38 7.58
N GLY A 103 -11.11 -5.04 7.12
CA GLY A 103 -9.75 -4.54 7.30
C GLY A 103 -9.50 -3.22 6.57
N TYR A 104 -10.00 -3.07 5.35
CA TYR A 104 -9.87 -1.83 4.60
C TYR A 104 -10.61 -0.68 5.29
N GLU A 105 -11.84 -0.94 5.74
CA GLU A 105 -12.66 0.03 6.46
C GLU A 105 -12.02 0.42 7.80
N ALA A 106 -11.46 -0.54 8.55
CA ALA A 106 -10.70 -0.26 9.77
C ALA A 106 -9.48 0.65 9.50
N VAL A 107 -8.76 0.42 8.40
CA VAL A 107 -7.65 1.33 8.00
C VAL A 107 -8.18 2.70 7.61
N ALA A 108 -9.33 2.77 6.94
CA ALA A 108 -9.95 4.03 6.52
C ALA A 108 -10.36 4.94 7.70
N GLU A 109 -10.57 4.38 8.90
CA GLU A 109 -10.89 5.15 10.12
C GLU A 109 -9.74 6.06 10.58
N PHE A 110 -8.48 5.65 10.35
CA PHE A 110 -7.30 6.39 10.82
C PHE A 110 -6.35 6.80 9.69
N SER A 111 -6.54 6.30 8.47
CA SER A 111 -5.77 6.68 7.28
C SER A 111 -6.71 7.13 6.18
N ASN A 112 -6.37 8.23 5.52
CA ASN A 112 -7.10 8.66 4.34
C ASN A 112 -6.70 7.89 3.08
N GLN A 113 -5.77 6.93 3.17
CA GLN A 113 -5.23 6.18 2.03
C GLN A 113 -5.07 4.69 2.34
N PRO A 114 -6.14 3.98 2.73
CA PRO A 114 -6.10 2.52 2.77
C PRO A 114 -5.74 1.97 1.37
N LEU A 115 -4.80 1.02 1.35
CA LEU A 115 -4.30 0.37 0.14
C LEU A 115 -4.73 -1.10 0.13
N ILE A 116 -4.60 -1.74 -1.03
CA ILE A 116 -4.73 -3.20 -1.16
C ILE A 116 -3.36 -3.75 -1.55
N GLY A 117 -2.79 -4.60 -0.70
CA GLY A 117 -1.55 -5.30 -0.99
C GLY A 117 -1.82 -6.72 -1.46
N TYR A 118 -1.13 -7.15 -2.50
CA TYR A 118 -1.07 -8.54 -2.93
C TYR A 118 0.39 -9.00 -2.90
N TRP A 119 0.68 -10.17 -2.34
CA TRP A 119 2.02 -10.73 -2.39
C TRP A 119 2.03 -12.25 -2.32
N LYS A 120 3.16 -12.81 -2.74
CA LYS A 120 3.46 -14.24 -2.69
C LYS A 120 4.59 -14.45 -1.71
N ASP A 121 4.39 -15.32 -0.72
CA ASP A 121 5.49 -15.76 0.12
C ASP A 121 6.44 -16.70 -0.65
N PRO A 122 7.68 -16.92 -0.17
CA PRO A 122 8.63 -17.82 -0.83
C PRO A 122 8.16 -19.29 -0.92
N LYS A 123 7.17 -19.69 -0.13
CA LYS A 123 6.57 -21.04 -0.17
C LYS A 123 5.41 -21.13 -1.17
N GLY A 124 5.10 -20.05 -1.89
CA GLY A 124 4.03 -19.99 -2.88
C GLY A 124 2.65 -19.68 -2.29
N GLY A 125 2.57 -19.30 -1.01
CA GLY A 125 1.35 -18.81 -0.40
C GLY A 125 0.98 -17.42 -0.95
N TYR A 126 -0.30 -17.20 -1.23
CA TYR A 126 -0.81 -15.95 -1.77
C TYR A 126 -1.56 -15.17 -0.70
N TYR A 127 -1.37 -13.87 -0.70
CA TYR A 127 -1.98 -12.97 0.26
C TYR A 127 -2.62 -11.79 -0.45
N LEU A 128 -3.76 -11.35 0.09
CA LEU A 128 -4.47 -10.16 -0.33
C LEU A 128 -4.98 -9.47 0.92
N ASP A 129 -4.48 -8.27 1.13
CA ASP A 129 -4.63 -7.60 2.41
C ASP A 129 -4.98 -6.13 2.28
N ALA A 130 -5.72 -5.64 3.27
CA ALA A 130 -5.82 -4.22 3.52
C ALA A 130 -4.50 -3.74 4.12
N VAL A 131 -3.98 -2.65 3.57
CA VAL A 131 -2.65 -2.14 3.93
C VAL A 131 -2.76 -0.70 4.40
N ALA A 132 -2.19 -0.44 5.57
CA ALA A 132 -2.04 0.87 6.17
C ALA A 132 -0.68 1.46 5.81
N PRO A 133 -0.62 2.55 5.01
CA PRO A 133 0.60 3.33 4.88
C PRO A 133 0.80 4.19 6.14
N THR A 134 2.02 4.21 6.66
CA THR A 134 2.39 4.98 7.85
C THR A 134 3.84 5.45 7.78
N GLN A 135 4.19 6.46 8.57
CA GLN A 135 5.56 6.89 8.79
C GLN A 135 5.87 6.83 10.27
N PHE A 136 7.06 6.35 10.59
CA PHE A 136 7.57 6.28 11.96
C PHE A 136 8.87 7.07 12.04
N ILE A 137 9.24 7.46 13.27
CA ILE A 137 10.50 8.16 13.51
C ILE A 137 11.68 7.20 13.34
N ASN A 138 11.47 5.92 13.65
CA ASN A 138 12.46 4.85 13.55
C ASN A 138 11.83 3.53 13.10
N LYS A 139 12.67 2.54 12.78
CA LYS A 139 12.23 1.23 12.27
C LYS A 139 11.57 0.39 13.37
N GLU A 140 11.97 0.59 14.62
CA GLU A 140 11.50 -0.14 15.79
C GLU A 140 10.00 0.12 16.07
N GLU A 141 9.55 1.37 15.92
CA GLU A 141 8.13 1.74 16.01
C GLU A 141 7.28 1.05 14.92
N ALA A 142 7.84 0.85 13.72
CA ALA A 142 7.19 0.10 12.66
C ALA A 142 7.00 -1.36 13.06
N ILE A 143 8.03 -1.98 13.65
CA ILE A 143 8.00 -3.36 14.15
C ILE A 143 7.00 -3.50 15.31
N GLU A 144 6.95 -2.54 16.25
CA GLU A 144 6.00 -2.60 17.36
C GLU A 144 4.54 -2.48 16.88
N THR A 145 4.30 -1.58 15.92
CA THR A 145 2.96 -1.39 15.33
C THR A 145 2.53 -2.64 14.58
N GLU A 146 3.44 -3.22 13.81
CA GLU A 146 3.22 -4.46 13.09
C GLU A 146 2.81 -5.60 14.05
N LYS A 147 3.53 -5.81 15.16
CA LYS A 147 3.25 -6.91 16.12
C LYS A 147 1.81 -6.95 16.62
N ARG A 148 1.09 -5.82 16.57
CA ARG A 148 -0.33 -5.73 16.92
C ARG A 148 -1.25 -6.42 15.91
N TYR A 149 -0.81 -6.57 14.66
CA TYR A 149 -1.53 -7.17 13.55
C TYR A 149 -1.03 -8.57 13.17
N GLY A 150 0.09 -9.05 13.75
CA GLY A 150 0.58 -10.42 13.61
C GLY A 150 1.09 -10.78 12.21
N GLN A 151 1.57 -9.77 11.47
CA GLN A 151 2.27 -9.91 10.20
C GLN A 151 3.71 -10.39 10.42
N GLU A 152 4.31 -10.99 9.39
CA GLU A 152 5.71 -11.43 9.46
C GLU A 152 6.66 -10.44 8.77
N TYR A 153 6.15 -9.54 7.94
CA TYR A 153 6.96 -8.71 7.03
C TYR A 153 6.38 -7.30 6.90
N ILE A 154 7.26 -6.30 6.92
CA ILE A 154 6.91 -4.91 6.61
C ILE A 154 7.57 -4.53 5.29
N LEU A 155 6.85 -3.78 4.45
CA LEU A 155 7.40 -3.18 3.24
C LEU A 155 7.72 -1.71 3.52
N ALA A 156 9.00 -1.35 3.56
CA ALA A 156 9.45 0.04 3.60
C ALA A 156 9.73 0.56 2.19
N ILE A 157 9.27 1.77 1.90
CA ILE A 157 9.52 2.50 0.66
C ILE A 157 10.27 3.80 1.00
N LYS A 158 11.46 3.95 0.43
CA LYS A 158 12.33 5.12 0.63
C LYS A 158 11.98 6.24 -0.36
N PRO A 159 12.35 7.50 -0.06
CA PRO A 159 12.07 8.64 -0.95
C PRO A 159 12.63 8.55 -2.37
N ASN A 160 13.66 7.73 -2.57
CA ASN A 160 14.27 7.47 -3.87
C ASN A 160 13.66 6.25 -4.61
N GLY A 161 12.57 5.69 -4.07
CA GLY A 161 11.86 4.54 -4.63
C GLY A 161 12.46 3.18 -4.29
N HIS A 162 13.61 3.12 -3.62
CA HIS A 162 14.11 1.84 -3.12
C HIS A 162 13.18 1.27 -2.07
N HIS A 163 12.99 -0.05 -2.11
CA HIS A 163 12.20 -0.74 -1.11
C HIS A 163 13.07 -1.66 -0.24
N GLU A 164 12.57 -1.99 0.93
CA GLU A 164 13.14 -3.01 1.82
C GLU A 164 12.01 -3.84 2.42
N HIS A 165 12.10 -5.15 2.27
CA HIS A 165 11.31 -6.09 3.04
C HIS A 165 12.10 -6.49 4.27
N PHE A 166 11.52 -6.33 5.46
CA PHE A 166 12.15 -6.83 6.68
C PHE A 166 11.13 -7.55 7.55
N LYS A 167 11.64 -8.57 8.25
CA LYS A 167 10.84 -9.33 9.21
C LYS A 167 10.68 -8.52 10.49
N ALA A 168 9.50 -8.63 11.10
CA ALA A 168 9.20 -7.99 12.36
C ALA A 168 9.43 -8.90 13.60
N ASN A 169 10.12 -10.03 13.39
CA ASN A 169 10.50 -11.01 14.43
C ASN A 169 11.68 -10.54 15.27
#